data_AF-A0A1S3DHK1-F1
#
_entry.id   AF-A0A1S3DHK1-F1
#
_cell.length_a   1.000
_cell.length_b   1.000
_cell.length_c   1.000
_cell.angle_alpha   90.00
_cell.angle_beta   90.00
_cell.angle_gamma   90.00
#
_symmetry.space_group_name_H-M   'P 1'
#
loop_
_entity.id
_entity.type
_entity.pdbx_description
1 polymer ?
#
loop_
_entity_poly.entity_id
_entity_poly.type
_entity_poly.pdbx_seq_one_letter_code
_entity_poly.pdbx_strand_id
1 'polypeptide(L)'
;MYLSDSLCLTLTTVLSIFTNLVWSEFTSDDCWSLGLNKANLLCSSCDQLSSFDLNILKDHCLQCCHPGETTTKVQRYAKARLEVCTCKFGAYPQIQAFVKSDRPAQFKNLQIRYVRGLDPIIKLMDKDDNVQEVLAIERWNTDSVEEFLKTHLESDDPAPAEVEEENRDYLKTNMV
;
A
#
# COMPACT_ATOMS: atom_id res chain seq x y z
N MET A 1 -8.65 24.26 -64.00
CA MET A 1 -8.29 22.95 -63.43
C MET A 1 -7.27 23.06 -62.30
N TYR A 2 -6.27 23.94 -62.35
CA TYR A 2 -5.27 24.06 -61.26
C TYR A 2 -5.74 24.67 -59.92
N LEU A 3 -6.81 25.49 -59.89
CA LEU A 3 -7.32 26.06 -58.64
C LEU A 3 -8.06 25.04 -57.75
N SER A 4 -8.72 24.03 -58.34
CA SER A 4 -9.42 22.98 -57.57
C SER A 4 -8.44 22.01 -56.92
N ASP A 5 -7.34 21.68 -57.61
CA ASP A 5 -6.31 20.76 -57.08
C ASP A 5 -5.51 21.40 -55.95
N SER A 6 -5.19 22.70 -56.07
CA SER A 6 -4.49 23.45 -55.01
C SER A 6 -5.37 23.63 -53.77
N LEU A 7 -6.68 23.89 -53.93
CA LEU A 7 -7.63 23.97 -52.82
C LEU A 7 -7.80 22.61 -52.12
N CYS A 8 -7.85 21.51 -52.89
CA CYS A 8 -7.96 20.16 -52.36
C CYS A 8 -6.72 19.76 -51.53
N LEU A 9 -5.51 20.08 -52.01
CA LEU A 9 -4.26 19.82 -51.30
C LEU A 9 -4.15 20.64 -49.99
N THR A 10 -4.65 21.89 -49.99
CA THR A 10 -4.70 22.67 -48.75
C THR A 10 -5.73 22.13 -47.76
N LEU A 11 -6.86 21.60 -48.24
CA LEU A 11 -7.89 21.04 -47.37
C LEU A 11 -7.45 19.72 -46.73
N THR A 12 -6.75 18.86 -47.47
CA THR A 12 -6.25 17.56 -46.96
C THR A 12 -5.10 17.73 -45.97
N THR A 13 -4.23 18.71 -46.21
CA THR A 13 -3.14 19.05 -45.26
C THR A 13 -3.69 19.66 -43.97
N VAL A 14 -4.66 20.56 -44.06
CA VAL A 14 -5.35 21.11 -42.87
C VAL A 14 -6.09 20.01 -42.10
N LEU A 15 -6.81 19.11 -42.79
CA LEU A 15 -7.52 18.01 -42.14
C LEU A 15 -6.57 17.03 -41.44
N SER A 16 -5.42 16.71 -42.06
CA SER A 16 -4.39 15.85 -41.45
C SER A 16 -3.71 16.51 -40.24
N ILE A 17 -3.53 17.83 -40.25
CA ILE A 17 -3.01 18.57 -39.09
C ILE A 17 -4.03 18.54 -37.94
N PHE A 18 -5.33 18.68 -38.23
CA PHE A 18 -6.40 18.59 -37.23
C PHE A 18 -6.53 17.20 -36.60
N THR A 19 -6.33 16.11 -37.34
CA THR A 19 -6.42 14.74 -36.80
C THR A 19 -5.30 14.41 -35.80
N ASN A 20 -4.14 15.05 -35.91
CA ASN A 20 -3.01 14.79 -35.02
C ASN A 20 -3.09 15.52 -33.66
N LEU A 21 -4.07 16.42 -33.48
CA LEU A 21 -4.24 17.20 -32.24
C LEU A 21 -5.28 16.62 -31.28
N VAL A 22 -5.98 15.54 -31.66
CA VAL A 22 -7.02 14.93 -30.82
C VAL A 22 -6.41 13.85 -29.95
N TRP A 23 -5.95 14.25 -28.76
CA TRP A 23 -5.70 13.31 -27.67
C TRP A 23 -6.99 13.25 -26.84
N SER A 24 -7.75 12.18 -27.02
CA SER A 24 -8.98 11.97 -26.23
C SER A 24 -8.60 11.30 -24.92
N GLU A 25 -8.71 12.04 -23.82
CA GLU A 25 -8.69 11.43 -22.49
C GLU A 25 -10.04 10.75 -22.21
N PHE A 26 -10.04 9.62 -21.51
CA PHE A 26 -11.27 8.94 -21.11
C PHE A 26 -12.06 9.82 -20.14
N THR A 27 -13.34 10.03 -20.39
CA THR A 27 -14.22 10.72 -19.44
C THR A 27 -14.64 9.77 -18.30
N SER A 28 -15.26 10.30 -17.24
CA SER A 28 -15.78 9.46 -16.16
C SER A 28 -16.83 8.47 -16.67
N ASP A 29 -17.68 8.87 -17.62
CA ASP A 29 -18.74 8.03 -18.18
C ASP A 29 -18.20 6.89 -19.05
N ASP A 30 -17.11 7.15 -19.80
CA ASP A 30 -16.41 6.11 -20.56
C ASP A 30 -15.83 5.03 -19.64
N CYS A 31 -15.23 5.45 -18.53
CA CYS A 31 -14.75 4.53 -17.51
C CYS A 31 -15.90 3.72 -16.88
N TRP A 32 -17.02 4.37 -16.57
CA TRP A 32 -18.21 3.70 -16.06
C TRP A 32 -18.78 2.66 -17.03
N SER A 33 -18.75 2.93 -18.33
CA SER A 33 -19.20 1.98 -19.37
C SER A 33 -18.35 0.69 -19.40
N LEU A 34 -17.09 0.78 -18.96
CA LEU A 34 -16.17 -0.34 -18.79
C LEU A 34 -16.24 -0.98 -17.38
N GLY A 35 -17.13 -0.49 -16.51
CA GLY A 35 -17.27 -0.93 -15.12
C GLY A 35 -16.21 -0.36 -14.16
N LEU A 36 -15.49 0.68 -14.56
CA LEU A 36 -14.41 1.31 -13.80
C LEU A 36 -14.88 2.62 -13.15
N ASN A 37 -14.71 2.74 -11.83
CA ASN A 37 -15.07 3.96 -11.10
C ASN A 37 -13.89 4.95 -11.05
N LYS A 38 -13.83 5.87 -12.01
CA LYS A 38 -12.75 6.87 -12.16
C LYS A 38 -12.45 7.68 -10.89
N ALA A 39 -13.45 7.92 -10.03
CA ALA A 39 -13.28 8.75 -8.83
C ALA A 39 -12.52 8.06 -7.69
N ASN A 40 -12.52 6.72 -7.64
CA ASN A 40 -11.95 5.93 -6.54
C ASN A 40 -10.91 4.90 -7.02
N LEU A 41 -10.63 4.84 -8.33
CA LEU A 41 -9.77 3.82 -8.91
C LEU A 41 -8.30 4.24 -8.85
N LEU A 42 -7.53 3.56 -8.01
CA LEU A 42 -6.08 3.75 -7.86
C LEU A 42 -5.31 2.98 -8.94
N CYS A 43 -4.27 3.58 -9.52
CA CYS A 43 -3.46 2.90 -10.54
C CYS A 43 -2.74 1.65 -10.01
N SER A 44 -2.47 1.57 -8.69
CA SER A 44 -1.95 0.36 -8.05
C SER A 44 -2.89 -0.84 -8.17
N SER A 45 -4.21 -0.60 -8.22
CA SER A 45 -5.18 -1.67 -8.45
C SER A 45 -5.08 -2.20 -9.88
N CYS A 46 -4.79 -1.34 -10.87
CA CYS A 46 -4.57 -1.72 -12.26
C CYS A 46 -3.34 -2.62 -12.45
N ASP A 47 -2.31 -2.45 -11.61
CA ASP A 47 -1.11 -3.31 -11.66
C ASP A 47 -1.35 -4.72 -11.13
N GLN A 48 -2.31 -4.90 -10.23
CA GLN A 48 -2.67 -6.22 -9.70
C GLN A 48 -3.51 -7.05 -10.69
N LEU A 49 -4.10 -6.45 -11.74
CA LEU A 49 -4.92 -7.20 -12.71
C LEU A 49 -4.14 -8.31 -13.42
N SER A 50 -2.82 -8.16 -13.58
CA SER A 50 -2.00 -9.17 -14.24
C SER A 50 -1.86 -10.48 -13.43
N SER A 51 -2.07 -10.46 -12.11
CA SER A 51 -2.06 -11.69 -11.31
C SER A 51 -3.36 -12.50 -11.43
N PHE A 52 -4.39 -11.94 -12.06
CA PHE A 52 -5.71 -12.57 -12.26
C PHE A 52 -6.01 -12.84 -13.73
N ASP A 53 -5.00 -12.81 -14.61
CA ASP A 53 -5.13 -12.96 -16.06
C ASP A 53 -6.07 -11.93 -16.74
N LEU A 54 -6.32 -10.79 -16.09
CA LEU A 54 -7.17 -9.70 -16.58
C LEU A 54 -6.37 -8.62 -17.32
N ASN A 55 -5.30 -9.02 -18.03
CA ASN A 55 -4.41 -8.11 -18.75
C ASN A 55 -5.15 -7.27 -19.80
N ILE A 56 -6.22 -7.81 -20.39
CA ILE A 56 -7.04 -7.11 -21.39
C ILE A 56 -7.68 -5.82 -20.85
N LEU A 57 -7.94 -5.74 -19.54
CA LEU A 57 -8.54 -4.57 -18.92
C LEU A 57 -7.47 -3.60 -18.39
N LYS A 58 -6.20 -4.00 -18.33
CA LYS A 58 -5.11 -3.20 -17.72
C LYS A 58 -4.94 -1.86 -18.42
N ASP A 59 -4.92 -1.84 -19.75
CA ASP A 59 -4.71 -0.62 -20.53
C ASP A 59 -5.83 0.39 -20.30
N HIS A 60 -7.09 -0.08 -20.30
CA HIS A 60 -8.26 0.76 -20.04
C HIS A 60 -8.33 1.19 -18.57
N CYS A 61 -7.91 0.32 -17.64
CA CYS A 61 -7.81 0.64 -16.22
C CYS A 61 -6.82 1.79 -15.97
N LEU A 62 -5.65 1.75 -16.62
CA LEU A 62 -4.61 2.77 -16.51
C LEU A 62 -5.05 4.14 -17.03
N GLN A 63 -5.98 4.18 -17.97
CA GLN A 63 -6.57 5.43 -18.49
C GLN A 63 -7.68 6.00 -17.58
N CYS A 64 -8.23 5.16 -16.70
CA CYS A 64 -9.32 5.51 -15.79
C CYS A 64 -8.88 5.65 -14.32
N CYS A 65 -7.63 5.35 -14.00
CA CYS A 65 -7.13 5.43 -12.65
C CYS A 65 -6.50 6.78 -12.36
N HIS A 66 -6.51 7.17 -11.08
CA HIS A 66 -5.64 8.22 -10.62
C HIS A 66 -4.36 7.59 -10.03
N PRO A 67 -3.19 8.21 -10.24
CA PRO A 67 -2.03 7.94 -9.42
C PRO A 67 -2.42 8.47 -8.04
N GLY A 68 -3.09 7.64 -7.23
CA GLY A 68 -3.15 7.91 -5.82
C GLY A 68 -1.74 8.18 -5.35
N GLU A 69 -1.62 9.03 -4.34
CA GLU A 69 -0.37 9.20 -3.60
C GLU A 69 0.26 7.82 -3.46
N THR A 70 1.38 7.63 -4.16
CA THR A 70 1.94 6.30 -4.39
C THR A 70 2.24 5.75 -3.01
N THR A 71 1.49 4.71 -2.64
CA THR A 71 1.30 4.23 -1.27
C THR A 71 0.42 5.17 -0.44
N THR A 72 -0.67 4.63 0.12
CA THR A 72 -0.87 4.88 1.55
C THR A 72 0.43 4.43 2.21
N LYS A 73 1.39 5.35 2.35
CA LYS A 73 2.62 5.12 3.11
C LYS A 73 2.09 4.87 4.49
N VAL A 74 1.86 3.59 4.82
CA VAL A 74 1.33 3.22 6.12
C VAL A 74 2.32 3.84 7.09
N GLN A 75 1.84 4.82 7.86
CA GLN A 75 2.70 5.58 8.74
C GLN A 75 3.36 4.57 9.69
N ARG A 76 4.67 4.40 9.51
CA ARG A 76 5.46 3.52 10.35
C ARG A 76 6.01 4.30 11.52
N TYR A 77 5.93 3.69 12.69
CA TYR A 77 6.36 4.24 13.95
C TYR A 77 7.62 3.52 14.40
N ALA A 78 8.58 4.31 14.88
CA ALA A 78 9.84 3.76 15.35
C ALA A 78 9.67 2.90 16.61
N LYS A 79 8.71 3.25 17.48
CA LYS A 79 8.47 2.56 18.75
C LYS A 79 6.97 2.45 19.04
N ALA A 80 6.59 1.44 19.81
CA ALA A 80 5.26 1.35 20.42
C ALA A 80 5.32 0.96 21.88
N ARG A 81 4.31 1.40 22.63
CA ARG A 81 4.08 1.00 24.02
C ARG A 81 2.65 0.47 24.19
N LEU A 82 2.53 -0.80 24.54
CA LEU A 82 1.27 -1.42 24.94
C LEU A 82 1.06 -1.25 26.44
N GLU A 83 0.09 -0.43 26.84
CA GLU A 83 -0.27 -0.21 28.24
C GLU A 83 -1.49 -1.07 28.62
N VAL A 84 -1.33 -1.90 29.65
CA VAL A 84 -2.38 -2.85 30.09
C VAL A 84 -2.49 -2.93 31.61
N CYS A 85 -3.67 -3.31 32.13
CA CYS A 85 -3.82 -3.73 33.54
C CYS A 85 -3.99 -5.23 33.67
N THR A 86 -3.17 -5.87 34.51
CA THR A 86 -3.38 -7.28 34.92
C THR A 86 -4.74 -7.50 35.59
N CYS A 87 -5.25 -6.47 36.27
CA CYS A 87 -6.56 -6.48 36.92
C CYS A 87 -7.74 -6.61 35.94
N LYS A 88 -7.55 -6.24 34.68
CA LYS A 88 -8.60 -6.25 33.64
C LYS A 88 -8.44 -7.39 32.64
N PHE A 89 -7.44 -8.27 32.79
CA PHE A 89 -7.22 -9.38 31.86
C PHE A 89 -8.37 -10.37 31.78
N GLY A 90 -9.18 -10.51 32.83
CA GLY A 90 -10.41 -11.31 32.77
C GLY A 90 -11.44 -10.76 31.78
N ALA A 91 -11.50 -9.43 31.62
CA ALA A 91 -12.37 -8.78 30.64
C ALA A 91 -11.79 -8.80 29.21
N TYR A 92 -10.45 -8.85 29.09
CA TYR A 92 -9.73 -8.81 27.82
C TYR A 92 -8.84 -10.05 27.62
N PRO A 93 -9.42 -11.26 27.52
CA PRO A 93 -8.65 -12.51 27.46
C PRO A 93 -7.75 -12.61 26.22
N GLN A 94 -8.16 -12.03 25.09
CA GLN A 94 -7.36 -12.00 23.85
C GLN A 94 -6.10 -11.14 24.02
N ILE A 95 -6.22 -9.97 24.64
CA ILE A 95 -5.06 -9.10 24.94
C ILE A 95 -4.14 -9.79 25.94
N GLN A 96 -4.68 -10.47 26.95
CA GLN A 96 -3.88 -11.27 27.87
C GLN A 96 -3.10 -12.37 27.11
N ALA A 97 -3.75 -13.05 26.16
CA ALA A 97 -3.11 -14.09 25.37
C ALA A 97 -1.93 -13.53 24.56
N PHE A 98 -2.10 -12.37 23.92
CA PHE A 98 -1.00 -11.68 23.23
C PHE A 98 0.16 -11.39 24.19
N VAL A 99 -0.10 -10.71 25.31
CA VAL A 99 0.92 -10.28 26.29
C VAL A 99 1.68 -11.45 26.94
N LYS A 100 1.02 -12.60 27.14
CA LYS A 100 1.63 -13.79 27.77
C LYS A 100 2.24 -14.79 26.78
N SER A 101 2.02 -14.61 25.48
CA SER A 101 2.59 -15.46 24.43
C SER A 101 4.02 -15.01 24.06
N ASP A 102 4.65 -15.72 23.12
CA ASP A 102 5.95 -15.34 22.56
C ASP A 102 5.84 -14.23 21.47
N ARG A 103 4.63 -13.86 21.04
CA ARG A 103 4.41 -12.88 19.97
C ARG A 103 5.02 -11.49 20.26
N PRO A 104 4.93 -10.91 21.46
CA PRO A 104 5.54 -9.62 21.75
C PRO A 104 7.06 -9.63 21.57
N ALA A 105 7.72 -10.78 21.79
CA ALA A 105 9.17 -10.89 21.64
C ALA A 105 9.65 -10.75 20.18
N GLN A 106 8.75 -10.88 19.21
CA GLN A 106 9.06 -10.66 17.79
C GLN A 106 9.26 -9.17 17.47
N PHE A 107 8.75 -8.27 18.31
CA PHE A 107 8.76 -6.82 18.10
C PHE A 107 9.76 -6.16 19.05
N LYS A 108 11.00 -5.96 18.61
CA LYS A 108 12.05 -5.29 19.43
C LYS A 108 11.67 -3.87 19.85
N ASN A 109 10.93 -3.17 18.98
CA ASN A 109 10.46 -1.81 19.19
C ASN A 109 9.14 -1.71 19.98
N LEU A 110 8.64 -2.82 20.53
CA LEU A 110 7.45 -2.87 21.38
C LEU A 110 7.81 -2.96 22.86
N GLN A 111 7.25 -2.06 23.67
CA GLN A 111 7.35 -2.07 25.12
C GLN A 111 6.01 -2.41 25.75
N ILE A 112 5.96 -3.34 26.71
CA ILE A 112 4.76 -3.62 27.50
C ILE A 112 4.87 -2.90 28.84
N ARG A 113 3.87 -2.09 29.18
CA ARG A 113 3.81 -1.37 30.46
C ARG A 113 2.53 -1.71 31.22
N TYR A 114 2.69 -2.09 32.47
CA TYR A 114 1.56 -2.42 33.34
C TYR A 114 1.09 -1.18 34.11
N VAL A 115 -0.13 -0.74 33.85
CA VAL A 115 -0.73 0.43 34.51
C VAL A 115 -2.06 0.02 35.13
N ARG A 116 -2.26 0.37 36.40
CA ARG A 116 -3.46 -0.03 37.15
C ARG A 116 -4.70 0.68 36.62
N GLY A 117 -5.80 -0.06 36.47
CA GLY A 117 -7.13 0.48 36.15
C GLY A 117 -7.34 0.90 34.70
N LEU A 118 -6.28 1.03 33.89
CA LEU A 118 -6.39 1.38 32.48
C LEU A 118 -6.92 0.22 31.65
N ASP A 119 -7.80 0.56 30.71
CA ASP A 119 -8.15 -0.31 29.61
C ASP A 119 -6.98 -0.45 28.62
N PRO A 120 -6.85 -1.58 27.91
CA PRO A 120 -5.74 -1.80 27.00
C PRO A 120 -5.63 -0.74 25.89
N ILE A 121 -4.47 -0.09 25.80
CA ILE A 121 -4.17 0.90 24.76
C ILE A 121 -2.77 0.69 24.16
N ILE A 122 -2.61 1.04 22.88
CA ILE A 122 -1.31 1.11 22.21
C ILE A 122 -0.97 2.58 21.99
N LYS A 123 0.21 2.99 22.44
CA LYS A 123 0.80 4.30 22.14
C LYS A 123 1.88 4.13 21.09
N LEU A 124 1.74 4.83 19.98
CA LEU A 124 2.70 4.84 18.87
C LEU A 124 3.62 6.05 19.03
N MET A 125 4.92 5.84 18.91
CA MET A 125 5.95 6.82 19.25
C MET A 125 6.99 6.93 18.14
N ASP A 126 7.62 8.10 18.07
CA ASP A 126 8.78 8.34 17.21
C ASP A 126 10.09 7.84 17.85
N LYS A 127 11.23 8.15 17.21
CA LYS A 127 12.57 7.74 17.67
C LYS A 127 12.94 8.38 19.01
N ASP A 128 12.40 9.57 19.27
CA ASP A 128 12.63 10.39 20.46
C ASP A 128 11.63 10.08 21.60
N ASP A 129 10.88 8.98 21.51
CA ASP A 129 9.86 8.55 22.49
C ASP A 129 8.70 9.54 22.67
N ASN A 130 8.45 10.43 21.70
CA ASN A 130 7.26 11.28 21.71
C ASN A 130 6.05 10.49 21.20
N VAL A 131 4.93 10.60 21.91
CA VAL A 131 3.68 9.95 21.53
C VAL A 131 3.05 10.69 20.36
N GLN A 132 2.92 9.99 19.24
CA GLN A 132 2.29 10.50 18.02
C GLN A 132 0.80 10.12 17.98
N GLU A 133 0.46 8.89 18.39
CA GLU A 133 -0.90 8.38 18.33
C GLU A 133 -1.21 7.43 19.50
N VAL A 134 -2.48 7.37 19.92
CA VAL A 134 -2.96 6.48 20.97
C VAL A 134 -4.22 5.76 20.48
N LEU A 135 -4.20 4.43 20.51
CA LEU A 135 -5.29 3.57 20.05
C LEU A 135 -5.84 2.73 21.18
N ALA A 136 -7.17 2.68 21.30
CA ALA A 136 -7.87 1.77 22.20
C ALA A 136 -8.07 0.41 21.51
N ILE A 137 -7.62 -0.67 22.15
CA ILE A 137 -7.61 -2.02 21.57
C ILE A 137 -8.53 -3.00 22.30
N GLU A 138 -9.48 -2.50 23.09
CA GLU A 138 -10.42 -3.31 23.89
C GLU A 138 -11.18 -4.38 23.09
N ARG A 139 -11.45 -4.08 21.81
CA ARG A 139 -12.20 -4.95 20.90
C ARG A 139 -11.32 -5.79 19.99
N TRP A 140 -10.01 -5.70 20.13
CA TRP A 140 -9.06 -6.38 19.26
C TRP A 140 -8.82 -7.81 19.73
N ASN A 141 -8.56 -8.70 18.79
CA ASN A 141 -8.11 -10.05 19.08
C ASN A 141 -6.57 -10.15 18.98
N THR A 142 -6.02 -11.31 19.36
CA THR A 142 -4.57 -11.55 19.38
C THR A 142 -3.91 -11.33 18.01
N ASP A 143 -4.58 -11.76 16.93
CA ASP A 143 -4.04 -11.70 15.57
C ASP A 143 -4.10 -10.28 15.00
N SER A 144 -5.16 -9.52 15.27
CA SER A 144 -5.28 -8.10 14.87
C SER A 144 -4.21 -7.23 15.51
N VAL A 145 -3.88 -7.48 16.78
CA VAL A 145 -2.79 -6.74 17.46
C VAL A 145 -1.45 -7.02 16.78
N GLU A 146 -1.17 -8.29 16.47
CA GLU A 146 0.08 -8.70 15.81
C GLU A 146 0.19 -8.13 14.39
N GLU A 147 -0.86 -8.27 13.58
CA GLU A 147 -0.91 -7.76 12.20
C GLU A 147 -0.73 -6.23 12.16
N PHE A 148 -1.40 -5.53 13.07
CA PHE A 148 -1.25 -4.08 13.20
C PHE A 148 0.18 -3.68 13.53
N LEU A 149 0.79 -4.30 14.55
CA LEU A 149 2.17 -4.01 14.93
C LEU A 149 3.17 -4.34 13.81
N LYS A 150 2.96 -5.44 13.08
CA LYS A 150 3.80 -5.81 11.93
C LYS A 150 3.73 -4.80 10.79
N THR A 151 2.57 -4.20 10.58
CA THR A 151 2.36 -3.25 9.48
C THR A 151 2.89 -1.86 9.84
N HIS A 152 2.65 -1.44 11.10
CA HIS A 152 2.87 -0.06 11.56
C HIS A 152 4.17 0.15 12.34
N LEU A 153 4.92 -0.87 12.71
CA LEU A 153 6.24 -0.68 13.33
C LEU A 153 7.37 -0.77 12.31
N GLU A 154 8.39 0.05 12.51
CA GLU A 154 9.68 -0.13 11.85
C GLU A 154 10.29 -1.46 12.32
N SER A 155 10.57 -2.36 11.37
CA SER A 155 11.40 -3.54 11.60
C SER A 155 12.86 -3.10 11.68
N ASP A 156 13.60 -3.59 12.68
CA ASP A 156 15.05 -3.38 12.78
C ASP A 156 15.85 -4.09 11.67
N ASP A 157 15.17 -4.83 10.79
CA ASP A 157 15.77 -5.27 9.54
C ASP A 157 16.02 -4.01 8.70
N PRO A 158 17.29 -3.64 8.45
CA PRO A 158 17.57 -2.53 7.56
C PRO A 158 16.81 -2.81 6.27
N ALA A 159 15.95 -1.87 5.88
CA ALA A 159 15.46 -1.82 4.51
C ALA A 159 16.68 -2.08 3.62
N PRO A 160 16.63 -3.06 2.70
CA PRO A 160 17.73 -3.22 1.76
C PRO A 160 17.82 -1.90 0.99
N ALA A 161 18.77 -1.06 1.41
CA ALA A 161 19.39 -0.11 0.54
C ALA A 161 19.88 -0.96 -0.64
N GLU A 162 19.30 -0.69 -1.81
CA GLU A 162 19.84 -1.01 -3.13
C GLU A 162 20.83 -2.18 -3.11
N VAL A 163 20.32 -3.41 -3.10
CA VAL A 163 21.17 -4.57 -3.35
C VAL A 163 21.38 -4.61 -4.86
N GLU A 164 22.48 -4.02 -5.30
CA GLU A 164 23.09 -4.31 -6.59
C GLU A 164 23.23 -5.84 -6.73
N GLU A 165 22.70 -6.38 -7.83
CA GLU A 165 22.85 -7.78 -8.17
C GLU A 165 24.33 -8.07 -8.48
N GLU A 166 25.04 -8.76 -7.58
CA GLU A 166 26.29 -9.43 -7.96
C GLU A 166 26.42 -10.86 -7.41
N ASN A 167 26.43 -11.78 -8.37
CA ASN A 167 27.08 -13.09 -8.39
C ASN A 167 26.36 -14.31 -7.76
N ARG A 168 25.52 -14.97 -8.58
CA ARG A 168 25.19 -16.40 -8.41
C ARG A 168 26.34 -17.26 -8.94
N ASP A 169 27.19 -17.78 -8.05
CA ASP A 169 28.03 -18.94 -8.33
C ASP A 169 27.76 -20.04 -7.29
N TYR A 170 26.69 -20.81 -7.50
CA TYR A 170 26.39 -22.01 -6.71
C TYR A 170 25.79 -23.11 -7.60
N LEU A 171 26.50 -23.53 -8.65
CA LEU A 171 26.29 -24.85 -9.25
C LEU A 171 27.64 -25.46 -9.66
N LYS A 172 28.42 -25.87 -8.67
CA LYS A 172 29.40 -26.95 -8.83
C LYS A 172 29.22 -27.94 -7.68
N THR A 173 28.53 -29.03 -7.98
CA THR A 173 28.99 -30.41 -7.73
C THR A 173 27.85 -31.37 -8.09
N ASN A 174 28.02 -32.10 -9.18
CA ASN A 174 27.69 -33.51 -9.26
C ASN A 174 28.58 -34.12 -10.34
N MET A 175 29.69 -34.71 -9.89
CA MET A 175 30.51 -35.61 -10.67
C MET A 175 30.41 -36.97 -9.98
N VAL A 176 29.61 -37.87 -10.57
CA VAL A 176 29.65 -39.32 -10.36
C VAL A 176 29.46 -39.96 -11.73
#